data_AF-A0A6M8W170-F1
#
_entry.id   AF-A0A6M8W170-F1
#
_cell.length_a   1.000
_cell.length_b   1.000
_cell.length_c   1.000
_cell.angle_alpha   90.00
_cell.angle_beta   90.00
_cell.angle_gamma   90.00
#
_symmetry.space_group_name_H-M   'P 1'
#
loop_
_entity.id
_entity.type
_entity.pdbx_description
1 polymer ?
#
loop_
_entity_poly.entity_id
_entity_poly.type
_entity_poly.pdbx_seq_one_letter_code
_entity_poly.pdbx_strand_id
1 'polypeptide(L)' 'MKKFLSVVFLVTAMVFGAGYGSAAPSAQQKVMQSDSVAHGGGCRKSSPPGQCCHMDHKTGIVHCH' A
#
# COMPACT_ATOMS: atom_id res chain seq x y z
N MET A 1 -19.79 -17.85 -51.52
CA MET A 1 -18.43 -17.59 -50.99
C MET A 1 -18.26 -16.18 -50.42
N LYS A 2 -18.60 -15.11 -51.15
CA LYS A 2 -18.48 -13.71 -50.69
C LYS A 2 -19.28 -13.37 -49.41
N LYS A 3 -20.49 -13.94 -49.26
CA LYS A 3 -21.33 -13.75 -48.06
C LYS A 3 -20.76 -14.46 -46.82
N PHE A 4 -20.10 -15.60 -47.00
CA PHE A 4 -19.43 -16.34 -45.92
C PHE A 4 -18.14 -15.65 -45.48
N LEU A 5 -17.39 -15.07 -46.43
CA LEU A 5 -16.19 -14.28 -46.14
C LEU A 5 -16.50 -13.04 -45.29
N SER A 6 -17.65 -12.39 -45.53
CA SER A 6 -18.07 -11.18 -44.79
C SER A 6 -18.50 -11.48 -43.35
N VAL A 7 -19.06 -12.66 -43.08
CA VAL A 7 -19.50 -13.07 -41.73
C VAL A 7 -18.30 -13.45 -40.87
N VAL A 8 -17.30 -14.14 -41.44
CA VAL A 8 -16.07 -14.48 -40.72
C VAL A 8 -15.30 -13.23 -40.28
N PHE A 9 -15.24 -12.21 -41.14
CA PHE A 9 -14.56 -10.95 -40.84
C PHE A 9 -15.25 -10.13 -39.74
N LEU A 10 -16.59 -10.17 -39.67
CA LEU A 10 -17.36 -9.49 -38.61
C LEU A 10 -17.19 -10.17 -37.24
N VAL A 11 -17.12 -11.50 -37.21
CA VAL A 11 -16.99 -12.25 -35.96
C VAL A 11 -15.59 -12.12 -35.35
N THR A 12 -14.52 -12.10 -36.16
CA THR A 12 -13.15 -11.89 -35.64
C THR A 12 -12.91 -10.49 -35.07
N ALA A 13 -13.54 -9.46 -35.64
CA ALA A 13 -13.45 -8.09 -35.11
C ALA A 13 -14.07 -7.95 -33.70
N MET A 14 -15.08 -8.78 -33.37
CA MET A 14 -15.78 -8.72 -32.09
C MET A 14 -15.00 -9.37 -30.93
N VAL A 15 -14.14 -10.35 -31.23
CA VAL A 15 -13.34 -11.06 -30.21
C VAL A 15 -12.03 -10.32 -29.89
N PHE A 16 -11.50 -9.53 -30.82
CA PHE A 16 -10.23 -8.81 -30.66
C PHE A 16 -10.36 -7.36 -30.17
N GLY A 17 -11.58 -6.82 -30.06
CA GLY A 17 -11.83 -5.43 -29.66
C GLY A 17 -11.77 -5.13 -28.15
N ALA A 18 -11.68 -6.15 -27.29
CA ALA A 18 -11.60 -5.99 -25.83
C ALA A 18 -10.13 -5.91 -25.36
N GLY A 19 -9.38 -4.97 -25.94
CA GLY A 19 -7.99 -4.74 -25.61
C GLY A 19 -7.81 -3.75 -24.46
N TYR A 20 -7.14 -4.22 -23.41
CA TYR A 20 -6.20 -3.45 -22.58
C TYR A 20 -6.80 -2.32 -21.73
N GLY A 21 -7.37 -2.69 -20.58
CA GLY A 21 -7.49 -1.76 -19.45
C GLY A 21 -6.09 -1.34 -18.98
N SER A 22 -5.78 -0.05 -19.12
CA SER A 22 -4.55 0.56 -18.60
C SER A 22 -4.56 0.51 -17.07
N ALA A 23 -3.75 -0.36 -16.49
CA ALA A 23 -3.48 -0.33 -15.06
C ALA A 23 -2.76 0.99 -14.72
N ALA A 24 -3.42 1.87 -13.99
CA ALA A 24 -2.82 3.08 -13.49
C ALA A 24 -1.77 2.74 -12.40
N PRO A 25 -0.53 3.25 -12.48
CA PRO A 25 0.39 3.15 -11.37
C PRO A 25 -0.07 4.12 -10.28
N SER A 26 -0.61 3.61 -9.17
CA SER A 26 -0.82 4.43 -7.97
C SER A 26 0.37 4.24 -7.03
N ALA A 27 0.88 5.37 -6.56
CA ALA A 27 2.20 5.56 -5.99
C ALA A 27 2.53 4.55 -4.89
N GLN A 28 3.63 3.82 -5.08
CA GLN A 28 4.29 3.13 -3.99
C GLN A 28 4.81 4.23 -3.05
N GLN A 29 4.05 4.51 -2.01
CA GLN A 29 4.50 5.35 -0.91
C GLN A 29 5.78 4.71 -0.41
N LYS A 30 6.92 5.34 -0.71
CA LYS A 30 8.13 5.17 0.06
C LYS A 30 7.75 5.66 1.45
N VAL A 31 7.23 4.76 2.27
CA VAL A 31 7.22 4.96 3.71
C VAL A 31 8.68 5.19 4.02
N MET A 32 9.02 6.44 4.34
CA MET A 32 10.20 6.70 5.12
C MET A 32 9.95 5.92 6.40
N GLN A 33 10.41 4.66 6.40
CA GLN A 33 10.68 3.92 7.59
C GLN A 33 11.76 4.77 8.27
N SER A 34 11.32 5.80 9.00
CA SER A 34 12.14 6.33 10.07
C SER A 34 12.39 5.09 10.89
N ASP A 35 13.63 4.62 10.88
CA ASP A 35 14.14 3.70 11.90
C ASP A 35 14.09 4.47 13.22
N SER A 36 12.88 4.84 13.66
CA SER A 36 12.59 5.05 15.06
C SER A 36 12.99 3.73 15.67
N VAL A 37 14.21 3.69 16.23
CA VAL A 37 14.72 2.59 17.01
C VAL A 37 13.63 2.30 18.03
N ALA A 38 12.80 1.31 17.70
CA ALA A 38 11.67 0.96 18.52
C ALA A 38 12.29 0.25 19.71
N HIS A 39 12.54 1.01 20.78
CA HIS A 39 12.84 0.41 22.07
C HIS A 39 11.64 -0.48 22.40
N GLY A 40 11.84 -1.80 22.37
CA GLY A 40 10.81 -2.84 22.35
C GLY A 40 9.96 -2.98 23.61
N GLY A 41 9.64 -1.88 24.30
CA GLY A 41 8.85 -1.83 25.54
C GLY A 41 7.42 -1.30 25.37
N GLY A 42 7.06 -0.78 24.18
CA GLY A 42 5.75 -0.19 23.92
C GLY A 42 5.47 1.09 24.75
N CYS A 43 4.38 1.79 24.43
CA CYS A 43 3.97 2.99 25.15
C CYS A 43 3.30 2.63 26.48
N ARG A 44 3.56 3.40 27.54
CA ARG A 44 2.79 3.31 28.78
C ARG A 44 1.33 3.66 28.51
N LYS A 45 0.39 2.92 29.11
CA LYS A 45 -1.05 3.18 28.98
C LYS A 45 -1.48 4.56 29.49
N SER A 46 -0.71 5.12 30.42
CA SER A 46 -0.92 6.45 30.99
C SER A 46 -0.23 7.57 30.22
N SER A 47 0.28 7.31 29.01
CA SER A 47 0.93 8.36 28.22
C SER A 47 -0.10 9.42 27.79
N PRO A 48 0.27 10.72 27.78
CA PRO A 48 -0.61 11.77 27.27
C PRO A 48 -1.00 11.55 25.81
N PRO A 49 -2.13 12.12 25.34
CA PRO A 49 -2.52 12.05 23.94
C PRO A 49 -1.39 12.57 23.03
N GLY A 50 -1.01 11.77 22.04
CA GLY A 50 0.03 12.14 21.06
C GLY A 50 1.47 11.86 21.50
N GLN A 51 1.71 11.56 22.78
CA GLN A 51 3.06 11.22 23.28
C GLN A 51 3.15 9.74 23.67
N CYS A 52 4.32 9.14 23.48
CA CYS A 52 4.68 7.82 23.96
C CYS A 52 5.72 7.94 25.07
N CYS A 53 5.34 7.66 26.32
CA CYS A 53 6.27 7.69 27.45
C CYS A 53 6.75 6.27 27.81
N HIS A 54 8.04 6.14 28.11
CA HIS A 54 8.70 4.88 28.46
C HIS A 54 9.53 5.04 29.74
N MET A 55 9.54 3.98 30.57
CA MET A 55 10.38 3.90 31.78
C MET A 55 11.68 3.19 31.45
N ASP A 56 12.81 3.89 31.54
CA ASP A 56 14.10 3.23 31.47
C ASP A 56 14.36 2.47 32.77
N HIS A 57 14.31 1.13 32.72
CA HIS A 57 14.52 0.28 33.89
C HIS A 57 15.96 0.29 34.42
N LYS A 58 16.92 0.76 33.63
CA LYS A 58 18.33 0.87 34.05
C LYS A 58 18.57 2.14 34.86
N THR A 59 17.94 3.25 34.49
CA THR A 59 18.11 4.55 35.17
C THR A 59 16.96 4.91 36.10
N GLY A 60 15.80 4.27 35.94
CA GLY A 60 14.56 4.62 36.65
C GLY A 60 13.90 5.92 36.15
N ILE A 61 14.37 6.47 35.03
CA ILE A 61 13.87 7.74 34.49
C ILE A 61 12.79 7.48 33.44
N VAL A 62 11.70 8.23 33.53
CA VAL A 62 10.67 8.28 32.48
C VAL A 62 11.04 9.36 31.47
N HIS A 63 10.99 9.01 30.19
CA HIS A 63 11.10 9.98 29.11
C HIS A 63 9.97 9.76 28.10
N CYS A 64 9.57 10.84 27.42
CA CYS A 64 8.47 10.84 26.47
C CYS A 64 8.96 11.28 25.09
N HIS A 65 8.39 10.66 24.05
CA HIS A 65 8.57 11.03 22.65
C HIS A 65 7.24 11.50 22.08
#